data_AF-A0A0K8U0H2-F1
#
_entry.id   AF-A0A0K8U0H2-F1
#
_cell.length_a   1.000
_cell.length_b   1.000
_cell.length_c   1.000
_cell.angle_alpha   90.00
_cell.angle_beta   90.00
_cell.angle_gamma   90.00
#
_symmetry.space_group_name_H-M   'P 1'
#
loop_
_entity.id
_entity.type
_entity.pdbx_description
1 polymer ?
#
loop_
_entity_poly.entity_id
_entity_poly.type
_entity_poly.pdbx_seq_one_letter_code
_entity_poly.pdbx_strand_id
1 'polypeptide(L)'
;GSYDEEGEDEVEGLAIAVGSLYVRKHFKQDSKAIALDMVHQIRGVFDNILSEVDWMDEATKKEAKKKLYAMTTHIGYPDEMLDNSKLEEYYRNLEIDSNKYFESFLNMNVFGTDYSFNKLRLPVNKTDWMRHARPAVVNAYYSSIENSIRKLSSQ
;
A
#
# COMPACT_ATOMS: atom_id res chain seq x y z
N GLY A 1 -10.20 19.22 -7.44
CA GLY A 1 -8.90 19.35 -6.76
C GLY A 1 -8.13 18.09 -7.03
N SER A 2 -7.36 18.11 -8.12
CA SER A 2 -6.42 17.09 -8.54
C SER A 2 -5.15 17.27 -7.69
N TYR A 3 -4.99 16.46 -6.67
CA TYR A 3 -3.72 16.35 -5.97
C TYR A 3 -3.03 15.09 -6.49
N ASP A 4 -2.18 15.31 -7.49
CA ASP A 4 -0.92 14.63 -7.77
C ASP A 4 -0.83 13.14 -7.40
N GLU A 5 -1.38 12.27 -8.25
CA GLU A 5 -1.00 10.85 -8.34
C GLU A 5 0.35 10.66 -9.09
N GLU A 6 0.93 11.72 -9.66
CA GLU A 6 2.12 11.65 -10.53
C GLU A 6 3.46 11.41 -9.81
N GLY A 7 3.49 11.41 -8.46
CA GLY A 7 4.71 11.19 -7.67
C GLY A 7 4.84 9.81 -7.01
N GLU A 8 3.84 8.95 -7.11
CA GLU A 8 3.80 7.69 -6.33
C GLU A 8 4.51 6.51 -6.98
N ASP A 9 4.79 6.57 -8.29
CA ASP A 9 5.39 5.48 -9.06
C ASP A 9 6.93 5.54 -9.15
N GLU A 10 7.58 6.54 -8.54
CA GLU A 10 9.04 6.53 -8.38
C GLU A 10 9.42 5.52 -7.29
N VAL A 11 9.70 4.31 -7.73
CA VAL A 11 10.36 3.27 -6.93
C VAL A 11 11.76 3.76 -6.55
N GLU A 12 11.88 4.42 -5.41
CA GLU A 12 13.17 4.60 -4.74
C GLU A 12 13.73 3.21 -4.45
N GLY A 13 14.75 2.79 -5.20
CA GLY A 13 15.08 1.37 -5.39
C GLY A 13 15.18 0.54 -4.10
N LEU A 14 15.76 1.08 -3.03
CA LEU A 14 15.95 0.37 -1.76
C LEU A 14 14.87 0.67 -0.70
N ALA A 15 13.87 1.51 -0.98
CA ALA A 15 12.87 1.91 0.01
C ALA A 15 12.06 0.71 0.57
N ILE A 16 11.77 -0.30 -0.25
CA ILE A 16 11.06 -1.51 0.17
C ILE A 16 11.94 -2.35 1.10
N ALA A 17 13.22 -2.54 0.77
CA ALA A 17 14.18 -3.26 1.63
C ALA A 17 14.36 -2.56 2.99
N VAL A 18 14.55 -1.23 2.99
CA VAL A 18 14.67 -0.43 4.21
C VAL A 18 13.37 -0.46 5.02
N GLY A 19 12.23 -0.37 4.36
CA GLY A 19 10.91 -0.47 4.98
C GLY A 19 10.69 -1.83 5.67
N SER A 20 11.09 -2.93 5.04
CA SER A 20 11.02 -4.27 5.65
C SER A 20 11.88 -4.37 6.91
N LEU A 21 13.11 -3.86 6.87
CA LEU A 21 14.01 -3.83 8.04
C LEU A 21 13.42 -2.99 9.18
N TYR A 22 12.87 -1.82 8.86
CA TYR A 22 12.22 -0.95 9.84
C TYR A 22 11.04 -1.65 10.52
N VAL A 23 10.15 -2.26 9.72
CA VAL A 23 8.99 -3.00 10.22
C VAL A 23 9.41 -4.11 11.17
N ARG A 24 10.39 -4.94 10.77
CA ARG A 24 10.86 -6.06 11.60
C ARG A 24 11.42 -5.64 12.95
N LYS A 25 12.03 -4.45 13.01
CA LYS A 25 12.73 -3.98 14.21
C LYS A 25 11.83 -3.14 15.12
N HIS A 26 10.92 -2.36 14.57
CA HIS A 26 10.19 -1.32 15.31
C HIS A 26 8.67 -1.56 15.35
N PHE A 27 8.09 -2.28 14.40
CA PHE A 27 6.64 -2.40 14.31
C PHE A 27 6.11 -3.54 15.19
N LYS A 28 5.29 -3.20 16.19
CA LYS A 28 4.61 -4.19 17.03
C LYS A 28 3.37 -4.73 16.30
N GLN A 29 3.28 -6.06 16.15
CA GLN A 29 2.11 -6.70 15.53
C GLN A 29 0.80 -6.36 16.27
N ASP A 30 0.85 -6.21 17.59
CA ASP A 30 -0.31 -5.82 18.40
C ASP A 30 -0.93 -4.48 17.95
N SER A 31 -0.09 -3.52 17.55
CA SER A 31 -0.56 -2.22 17.05
C SER A 31 -1.31 -2.36 15.72
N LYS A 32 -0.90 -3.29 14.85
CA LYS A 32 -1.62 -3.61 13.61
C LYS A 32 -3.00 -4.19 13.93
N ALA A 33 -3.08 -5.14 14.87
CA ALA A 33 -4.32 -5.79 15.26
C ALA A 33 -5.33 -4.79 15.86
N ILE A 34 -4.89 -3.93 16.78
CA ILE A 34 -5.74 -2.89 17.39
C ILE A 34 -6.26 -1.93 16.31
N ALA A 35 -5.40 -1.51 15.38
CA ALA A 35 -5.81 -0.62 14.30
C ALA A 35 -6.80 -1.28 13.32
N LEU A 36 -6.65 -2.57 13.04
CA LEU A 36 -7.62 -3.32 12.23
C LEU A 36 -8.98 -3.38 12.92
N ASP A 37 -9.00 -3.70 14.22
CA ASP A 37 -10.24 -3.75 15.00
C ASP A 37 -10.96 -2.40 15.01
N MET A 38 -10.23 -1.30 15.22
CA MET A 38 -10.81 0.06 15.13
C MET A 38 -11.43 0.34 13.75
N VAL A 39 -10.78 -0.08 12.67
CA VAL A 39 -11.36 0.10 11.31
C VAL A 39 -12.61 -0.75 11.13
N HIS A 40 -12.63 -1.98 11.64
CA HIS A 40 -13.82 -2.83 11.60
C HIS A 40 -15.00 -2.21 12.38
N GLN A 41 -14.74 -1.65 13.57
CA GLN A 41 -15.75 -0.96 14.35
C GLN A 41 -16.30 0.27 13.61
N ILE A 42 -15.42 1.11 13.04
CA ILE A 42 -15.83 2.29 12.26
C ILE A 42 -16.66 1.87 11.04
N ARG A 43 -16.29 0.78 10.35
CA ARG A 43 -17.08 0.24 9.22
C ARG A 43 -18.47 -0.20 9.68
N GLY A 44 -18.59 -0.84 10.84
CA GLY A 44 -19.89 -1.23 11.40
C GLY A 44 -20.77 -0.03 11.72
N VAL A 45 -20.20 1.01 12.34
CA VAL A 45 -20.93 2.27 12.60
C VAL A 45 -21.37 2.93 11.30
N PHE A 46 -20.53 2.93 10.26
CA PHE A 46 -20.89 3.49 8.96
C PHE A 46 -22.01 2.70 8.26
N ASP A 47 -22.05 1.37 8.39
CA ASP A 47 -23.16 0.54 7.87
C ASP A 47 -24.49 0.87 8.58
N ASN A 48 -24.45 1.09 9.89
CA ASN A 48 -25.62 1.52 10.67
C ASN A 48 -26.10 2.89 10.20
N ILE A 49 -25.20 3.86 10.07
CA ILE A 49 -25.53 5.21 9.55
C ILE A 49 -26.19 5.08 8.17
N LEU A 50 -25.61 4.32 7.24
CA LEU A 50 -26.19 4.11 5.90
C LEU A 50 -27.60 3.51 5.94
N SER A 51 -27.93 2.76 6.98
CA SER A 51 -29.27 2.19 7.15
C SER A 51 -30.29 3.24 7.61
N GLU A 52 -29.86 4.16 8.47
CA GLU A 52 -30.70 5.17 9.12
C GLU A 52 -30.84 6.48 8.33
N VAL A 53 -30.02 6.73 7.30
CA VAL A 53 -30.11 8.00 6.56
C VAL A 53 -31.42 8.11 5.77
N ASP A 54 -32.13 9.23 5.94
CA ASP A 54 -33.42 9.46 5.26
C ASP A 54 -33.26 10.11 3.88
N TRP A 55 -32.11 10.70 3.59
CA TRP A 55 -31.87 11.44 2.33
C TRP A 55 -31.50 10.54 1.15
N MET A 56 -31.19 9.26 1.39
CA MET A 56 -30.86 8.27 0.35
C MET A 56 -32.02 7.32 0.15
N ASP A 57 -32.30 6.97 -1.10
CA ASP A 57 -33.25 5.91 -1.42
C ASP A 57 -32.63 4.51 -1.18
N GLU A 58 -33.48 3.49 -1.07
CA GLU A 58 -33.06 2.13 -0.74
C GLU A 58 -32.12 1.53 -1.81
N ALA A 59 -32.27 1.93 -3.07
CA ALA A 59 -31.37 1.52 -4.14
C ALA A 59 -29.94 2.06 -3.93
N THR A 60 -29.80 3.35 -3.63
CA THR A 60 -28.49 3.96 -3.38
C THR A 60 -27.88 3.45 -2.07
N LYS A 61 -28.68 3.23 -1.02
CA LYS A 61 -28.19 2.60 0.23
C LYS A 61 -27.58 1.23 -0.03
N LYS A 62 -28.23 0.40 -0.85
CA LYS A 62 -27.73 -0.94 -1.20
C LYS A 62 -26.39 -0.89 -1.93
N GLU A 63 -26.23 0.01 -2.89
CA GLU A 63 -24.95 0.18 -3.60
C GLU A 63 -23.86 0.77 -2.71
N ALA A 64 -24.20 1.72 -1.82
CA ALA A 64 -23.28 2.26 -0.83
C ALA A 64 -22.78 1.18 0.14
N LYS A 65 -23.67 0.30 0.61
CA LYS A 65 -23.31 -0.87 1.42
C LYS A 65 -22.42 -1.84 0.66
N LYS A 66 -22.75 -2.18 -0.59
CA LYS A 66 -21.88 -3.02 -1.43
C LYS A 66 -20.48 -2.43 -1.54
N LYS A 67 -20.37 -1.12 -1.77
CA LYS A 67 -19.08 -0.43 -1.83
C LYS A 67 -18.34 -0.52 -0.49
N LEU A 68 -19.04 -0.29 0.63
CA LEU A 68 -18.49 -0.41 1.98
C LEU A 68 -17.96 -1.83 2.24
N TYR A 69 -18.70 -2.88 1.89
CA TYR A 69 -18.25 -4.26 2.06
C TYR A 69 -17.08 -4.63 1.13
N ALA A 70 -17.05 -4.06 -0.07
CA ALA A 70 -15.95 -4.24 -1.01
C ALA A 70 -14.69 -3.42 -0.68
N MET A 71 -14.68 -2.57 0.36
CA MET A 71 -13.50 -1.80 0.71
C MET A 71 -12.41 -2.67 1.34
N THR A 72 -11.20 -2.56 0.82
CA THR A 72 -10.01 -3.23 1.37
C THR A 72 -9.25 -2.27 2.27
N THR A 73 -8.78 -2.76 3.42
CA THR A 73 -8.03 -1.96 4.39
C THR A 73 -6.58 -2.41 4.43
N HIS A 74 -5.65 -1.47 4.23
CA HIS A 74 -4.21 -1.71 4.33
C HIS A 74 -3.64 -0.91 5.52
N ILE A 75 -3.10 -1.59 6.53
CA ILE A 75 -2.59 -0.96 7.76
C ILE A 75 -1.13 -1.32 8.00
N GLY A 76 -0.30 -0.29 8.15
CA GLY A 76 1.12 -0.39 8.47
C GLY A 76 1.94 -0.85 7.28
N TYR A 77 1.99 -2.17 7.06
CA TYR A 77 2.79 -2.81 6.03
C TYR A 77 2.08 -4.07 5.47
N PRO A 78 2.30 -4.42 4.19
CA PRO A 78 1.86 -5.67 3.61
C PRO A 78 2.68 -6.84 4.17
N ASP A 79 2.03 -7.98 4.43
CA ASP A 79 2.67 -9.11 5.12
C ASP A 79 3.82 -9.72 4.31
N GLU A 80 3.79 -9.56 2.97
CA GLU A 80 4.84 -9.96 2.04
C GLU A 80 6.19 -9.27 2.31
N MET A 81 6.21 -8.11 2.97
CA MET A 81 7.48 -7.47 3.38
C MET A 81 8.21 -8.26 4.46
N LEU A 82 7.53 -9.12 5.21
CA LEU A 82 8.18 -10.02 6.17
C LEU A 82 8.73 -11.29 5.50
N ASP A 83 8.33 -11.57 4.26
CA ASP A 83 8.79 -12.72 3.50
C ASP A 83 10.08 -12.40 2.72
N ASN A 84 11.20 -13.01 3.12
CA ASN A 84 12.48 -12.85 2.44
C ASN A 84 12.41 -13.30 0.98
N SER A 85 11.67 -14.37 0.67
CA SER A 85 11.59 -14.89 -0.70
C SER A 85 10.90 -13.91 -1.64
N LYS A 86 9.91 -13.14 -1.14
CA LYS A 86 9.25 -12.09 -1.92
C LYS A 86 10.13 -10.88 -2.16
N LEU A 87 10.95 -10.50 -1.18
CA LEU A 87 11.93 -9.44 -1.35
C LEU A 87 13.04 -9.84 -2.32
N GLU A 88 13.56 -11.07 -2.22
CA GLU A 88 14.56 -11.60 -3.15
C GLU A 88 14.02 -11.72 -4.57
N GLU A 89 12.76 -12.13 -4.73
CA GLU A 89 12.09 -12.18 -6.03
C GLU A 89 12.02 -10.79 -6.67
N TYR A 90 11.67 -9.77 -5.88
CA TYR A 90 11.60 -8.39 -6.34
C TYR A 90 12.98 -7.83 -6.76
N TYR A 91 14.02 -8.11 -5.98
CA TYR A 91 15.38 -7.60 -6.21
C TYR A 91 16.26 -8.50 -7.10
N ARG A 92 15.70 -9.56 -7.70
CA ARG A 92 16.47 -10.58 -8.44
C ARG A 92 17.38 -10.02 -9.54
N ASN A 93 16.96 -8.95 -10.20
CA ASN A 93 17.68 -8.34 -11.31
C ASN A 93 18.48 -7.09 -10.90
N LEU A 94 18.60 -6.81 -9.60
CA LEU A 94 19.33 -5.66 -9.09
C LEU A 94 20.72 -6.09 -8.60
N GLU A 95 21.76 -5.63 -9.30
CA GLU A 95 23.14 -5.86 -8.91
C GLU A 95 23.75 -4.60 -8.27
N ILE A 96 24.23 -4.73 -7.03
CA ILE A 96 24.85 -3.66 -6.25
C ILE A 96 26.20 -4.15 -5.72
N ASP A 97 27.23 -3.31 -5.86
CA ASP A 97 28.57 -3.54 -5.33
C ASP A 97 29.00 -2.36 -4.44
N SER A 98 29.32 -2.65 -3.18
CA SER A 98 29.78 -1.67 -2.19
C SER A 98 31.05 -0.89 -2.61
N ASN A 99 31.88 -1.47 -3.47
CA ASN A 99 33.12 -0.84 -3.95
C ASN A 99 32.87 0.04 -5.19
N LYS A 100 31.69 -0.05 -5.81
CA LYS A 100 31.34 0.66 -7.03
C LYS A 100 30.05 1.45 -6.85
N TYR A 101 30.13 2.51 -6.05
CA TYR A 101 28.97 3.35 -5.73
C TYR A 101 28.25 3.91 -6.97
N PHE A 102 28.99 4.48 -7.92
CA PHE A 102 28.39 5.11 -9.10
C PHE A 102 27.70 4.09 -10.02
N GLU A 103 28.33 2.93 -10.25
CA GLU A 103 27.76 1.84 -11.05
C GLU A 103 26.48 1.30 -10.38
N SER A 104 26.52 1.07 -9.06
CA SER A 104 25.35 0.64 -8.29
C SER A 104 24.19 1.63 -8.34
N PHE A 105 24.50 2.93 -8.30
CA PHE A 105 23.49 3.98 -8.43
C PHE A 105 22.83 3.94 -9.83
N LEU A 106 23.62 3.77 -10.91
CA LEU A 106 23.07 3.64 -12.25
C LEU A 106 22.20 2.38 -12.39
N ASN A 107 22.67 1.24 -11.88
CA ASN A 107 21.92 -0.02 -11.89
C ASN A 107 20.58 0.11 -11.17
N MET A 108 20.52 0.85 -10.06
CA MET A 108 19.28 1.12 -9.33
C MET A 108 18.29 1.97 -10.14
N ASN A 109 18.77 2.98 -10.88
CA ASN A 109 17.92 3.78 -11.75
C ASN A 109 17.38 2.96 -12.93
N VAL A 110 18.23 2.13 -13.55
CA VAL A 110 17.82 1.21 -14.63
C VAL A 110 16.76 0.24 -14.12
N PHE A 111 16.98 -0.38 -12.94
CA PHE A 111 16.02 -1.28 -12.31
C PHE A 111 14.64 -0.62 -12.09
N GLY A 112 14.60 0.57 -11.52
CA GLY A 112 13.34 1.30 -11.29
C GLY A 112 12.63 1.64 -12.60
N THR A 113 13.41 2.06 -13.61
CA THR A 113 12.90 2.37 -14.96
C THR A 113 12.30 1.12 -15.59
N ASP A 114 13.04 0.01 -15.65
CA ASP A 114 12.59 -1.26 -16.22
C ASP A 114 11.36 -1.80 -15.50
N TYR A 115 11.30 -1.68 -14.18
CA TYR A 115 10.12 -2.07 -13.40
C TYR A 115 8.87 -1.31 -13.86
N SER A 116 8.94 0.02 -13.97
CA SER A 116 7.82 0.84 -14.44
C SER A 116 7.44 0.55 -15.89
N PHE A 117 8.42 0.38 -16.79
CA PHE A 117 8.18 0.01 -18.19
C PHE A 117 7.52 -1.36 -18.35
N ASN A 118 7.85 -2.33 -17.50
CA ASN A 118 7.22 -3.66 -17.53
C ASN A 118 5.74 -3.63 -17.13
N LYS A 119 5.30 -2.60 -16.37
CA LYS A 119 3.91 -2.48 -15.90
C LYS A 119 3.00 -1.71 -16.86
N LEU A 120 3.55 -0.91 -17.77
CA LEU A 120 2.82 0.02 -18.65
C LEU A 120 1.71 -0.61 -19.51
N ARG A 121 1.84 -1.89 -19.90
CA ARG A 121 0.86 -2.59 -20.75
C ARG A 121 0.05 -3.66 -20.00
N LEU A 122 0.25 -3.76 -18.69
CA LEU A 122 -0.45 -4.73 -17.86
C LEU A 122 -1.66 -4.08 -17.19
N PRO A 123 -2.76 -4.84 -16.96
CA PRO A 123 -3.86 -4.32 -16.17
C PRO A 123 -3.37 -4.03 -14.74
N VAL A 124 -3.93 -2.98 -14.12
CA VAL A 124 -3.62 -2.62 -12.74
C VAL A 124 -3.98 -3.78 -11.83
N ASN A 125 -2.97 -4.39 -11.21
CA ASN A 125 -3.17 -5.42 -10.21
C ASN A 125 -3.44 -4.76 -8.84
N LYS A 126 -4.71 -4.77 -8.42
CA LYS A 126 -5.16 -4.20 -7.13
C LYS A 126 -4.65 -4.98 -5.90
N THR A 127 -4.08 -6.16 -6.11
CA THR A 127 -3.50 -7.01 -5.06
C THR A 127 -1.97 -6.90 -5.00
N ASP A 128 -1.38 -6.00 -5.79
CA ASP A 128 0.06 -5.80 -5.81
C ASP A 128 0.54 -5.15 -4.50
N TRP A 129 1.03 -5.98 -3.58
CA TRP A 129 1.54 -5.58 -2.28
C TRP A 129 2.65 -4.52 -2.38
N MET A 130 3.40 -4.46 -3.49
CA MET A 130 4.48 -3.50 -3.70
C MET A 130 3.96 -2.05 -3.70
N ARG A 131 2.72 -1.84 -4.16
CA ARG A 131 2.04 -0.52 -4.11
C ARG A 131 1.81 -0.05 -2.67
N HIS A 132 1.84 -0.96 -1.70
CA HIS A 132 1.58 -0.71 -0.28
C HIS A 132 2.86 -0.82 0.57
N ALA A 133 4.01 -1.10 -0.04
CA ALA A 133 5.25 -1.48 0.62
C ALA A 133 6.11 -0.29 1.10
N ARG A 134 5.48 0.84 1.44
CA ARG A 134 6.15 2.04 1.98
C ARG A 134 5.73 2.32 3.43
N PRO A 135 6.15 1.47 4.40
CA PRO A 135 5.68 1.56 5.78
C PRO A 135 6.26 2.74 6.57
N ALA A 136 7.39 3.31 6.10
CA ALA A 136 8.10 4.39 6.79
C ALA A 136 7.47 5.80 6.58
N VAL A 137 6.39 5.90 5.82
CA VAL A 137 5.65 7.16 5.63
C VAL A 137 4.56 7.28 6.68
N VAL A 138 4.35 8.45 7.28
CA VAL A 138 3.24 8.69 8.20
C VAL A 138 2.11 9.37 7.42
N ASN A 139 1.14 8.60 6.94
CA ASN A 139 -0.03 9.18 6.25
C ASN A 139 -1.24 8.22 6.24
N ALA A 140 -2.43 8.74 5.98
CA ALA A 140 -3.62 7.94 5.68
C ALA A 140 -4.34 8.49 4.45
N TYR A 141 -4.75 7.60 3.54
CA TYR A 141 -5.41 7.99 2.28
C TYR A 141 -6.46 6.97 1.84
N TYR A 142 -7.36 7.43 0.97
CA TYR A 142 -8.36 6.61 0.29
C TYR A 142 -8.07 6.60 -1.20
N SER A 143 -7.93 5.41 -1.80
CA SER A 143 -7.83 5.23 -3.25
C SER A 143 -9.20 4.90 -3.84
N SER A 144 -9.70 5.75 -4.74
CA SER A 144 -10.99 5.54 -5.41
C SER A 144 -10.93 4.40 -6.44
N ILE A 145 -9.79 4.24 -7.12
CA ILE A 145 -9.53 3.21 -8.14
C ILE A 145 -9.51 1.81 -7.51
N GLU A 146 -8.88 1.69 -6.34
CA GLU A 146 -8.79 0.43 -5.59
C GLU A 146 -9.94 0.21 -4.61
N ASN A 147 -10.74 1.25 -4.33
CA ASN A 147 -11.71 1.26 -3.24
C ASN A 147 -11.04 0.84 -1.91
N SER A 148 -9.86 1.40 -1.62
CA SER A 148 -9.02 0.97 -0.49
C SER A 148 -8.73 2.13 0.46
N ILE A 149 -8.74 1.85 1.77
CA ILE A 149 -8.23 2.76 2.80
C ILE A 149 -6.84 2.30 3.19
N ARG A 150 -5.90 3.24 3.24
CA ARG A 150 -4.51 2.98 3.62
C ARG A 150 -4.14 3.82 4.82
N LYS A 151 -3.52 3.20 5.82
CA LYS A 151 -2.91 3.88 6.97
C LYS A 151 -1.46 3.43 7.07
N LEU A 152 -0.54 4.33 6.77
CA LEU A 152 0.89 4.16 6.93
C LEU A 152 1.29 4.66 8.32
N SER A 153 2.18 3.93 8.99
CA SER A 153 2.48 4.14 10.40
C SER A 153 3.99 4.05 10.61
N SER A 154 4.61 5.21 10.82
CA SER A 154 5.93 5.32 11.45
C SER A 154 5.72 5.85 12.87
N GLN A 155 5.95 4.97 13.85
CA GLN A 155 6.21 5.29 15.25
C GLN A 155 7.29 4.34 15.74
#